data_AF-A0A7X6Y397-F1
#
_entry.id   AF-A0A7X6Y397-F1
#
_cell.length_a   1.000
_cell.length_b   1.000
_cell.length_c   1.000
_cell.angle_alpha   90.00
_cell.angle_beta   90.00
_cell.angle_gamma   90.00
#
_symmetry.space_group_name_H-M   'P 1'
#
loop_
_entity.id
_entity.type
_entity.pdbx_description
1 polymer ?
#
loop_
_entity_poly.entity_id
_entity_poly.type
_entity_poly.pdbx_seq_one_letter_code
_entity_poly.pdbx_strand_id
1 'polypeptide(L)'
;MRDNARSGALTEVTFFILLALYTPRHGYSIMKFVEEKTRGRLILGAGSLYGAIKTLEERNWIKPVDDGSGRKKEYVVTGIGKEIAETELKRLKELSSIAEEIIGGER
;
A
#
# COMPACT_ATOMS: atom_id res chain seq x y z
N MET A 1 0.81 -11.61 -5.02
CA MET A 1 -0.33 -11.17 -4.21
C MET A 1 -1.43 -10.74 -5.17
N ARG A 2 -2.65 -11.28 -5.06
CA ARG A 2 -3.78 -10.89 -5.93
C ARG A 2 -4.77 -10.13 -5.06
N ASP A 3 -4.91 -8.84 -5.30
CA ASP A 3 -6.03 -8.06 -4.76
C ASP A 3 -7.32 -8.60 -5.38
N ASN A 4 -8.39 -8.71 -4.60
CA ASN A 4 -9.62 -9.27 -5.11
C ASN A 4 -10.46 -8.17 -5.76
N ALA A 5 -10.32 -8.03 -7.09
CA ALA A 5 -11.03 -7.02 -7.88
C ALA A 5 -12.56 -7.09 -7.74
N ARG A 6 -13.12 -8.24 -7.32
CA ARG A 6 -14.56 -8.39 -7.06
C ARG A 6 -15.02 -7.81 -5.72
N SER A 7 -14.13 -7.66 -4.74
CA SER A 7 -14.48 -7.12 -3.41
C SER A 7 -13.89 -5.75 -3.12
N GLY A 8 -13.03 -5.23 -4.01
CA GLY A 8 -12.32 -3.97 -3.81
C GLY A 8 -11.28 -4.01 -2.68
N ALA A 9 -11.01 -5.18 -2.09
CA ALA A 9 -10.11 -5.30 -0.95
C ALA A 9 -8.65 -5.40 -1.40
N LEU A 10 -7.80 -4.56 -0.83
CA LEU A 10 -6.36 -4.59 -1.07
C LEU A 10 -5.68 -5.57 -0.13
N THR A 11 -4.58 -6.17 -0.59
CA THR A 11 -3.68 -6.84 0.35
C THR A 11 -3.00 -5.81 1.25
N GLU A 12 -2.66 -6.22 2.47
CA GLU A 12 -1.94 -5.38 3.43
C GLU A 12 -0.66 -4.79 2.83
N VAL A 13 0.09 -5.58 2.05
CA VAL A 13 1.30 -5.13 1.36
C VAL A 13 1.00 -4.03 0.34
N THR A 14 0.01 -4.22 -0.53
CA THR A 14 -0.43 -3.21 -1.50
C THR A 14 -0.80 -1.91 -0.79
N PHE A 15 -1.62 -2.01 0.28
CA PHE A 15 -2.08 -0.84 1.01
C PHE A 15 -0.92 -0.08 1.66
N PHE A 16 -0.01 -0.76 2.36
CA PHE A 16 1.14 -0.09 2.96
C PHE A 16 2.11 0.52 1.94
N ILE A 17 2.29 -0.10 0.76
CA ILE A 17 3.11 0.50 -0.31
C ILE A 17 2.45 1.80 -0.79
N LEU A 18 1.13 1.82 -1.03
CA LEU A 18 0.43 3.05 -1.41
C LEU A 18 0.58 4.13 -0.34
N LEU A 19 0.40 3.78 0.94
CA LEU A 19 0.57 4.71 2.07
C LEU A 19 1.99 5.26 2.17
N ALA A 20 3.02 4.42 1.99
CA ALA A 20 4.42 4.83 2.01
C ALA A 20 4.70 5.90 0.93
N LEU A 21 4.01 5.79 -0.21
CA LEU A 21 4.24 6.59 -1.41
C LEU A 21 3.39 7.86 -1.49
N TYR A 22 2.68 8.25 -0.43
CA TYR A 22 2.12 9.61 -0.28
C TYR A 22 3.21 10.69 -0.29
N THR A 23 4.45 10.29 -0.02
CA THR A 23 5.67 11.08 -0.22
C THR A 23 6.60 10.29 -1.16
N PRO A 24 7.37 10.95 -2.05
CA PRO A 24 8.36 10.26 -2.88
C PRO A 24 9.32 9.40 -2.05
N ARG A 25 9.52 8.13 -2.44
CA ARG A 25 10.43 7.19 -1.76
C ARG A 25 11.09 6.22 -2.71
N HIS A 26 12.36 5.90 -2.45
CA HIS A 26 13.02 4.74 -3.03
C HIS A 26 12.46 3.42 -2.48
N GLY A 27 12.62 2.33 -3.24
CA GLY A 27 12.20 0.98 -2.83
C GLY A 27 12.70 0.57 -1.44
N TYR A 28 13.97 0.84 -1.11
CA TYR A 28 14.50 0.54 0.22
C TYR A 28 13.81 1.30 1.34
N SER A 29 13.48 2.57 1.12
CA SER A 29 12.76 3.41 2.08
C SER A 29 11.31 2.94 2.29
N ILE A 30 10.69 2.31 1.29
CA ILE A 30 9.37 1.68 1.43
C ILE A 30 9.46 0.47 2.38
N MET A 31 10.47 -0.39 2.22
CA MET A 31 10.65 -1.56 3.10
C MET A 31 10.80 -1.14 4.56
N LYS A 32 11.67 -0.14 4.84
CA LYS A 32 11.83 0.42 6.18
C LYS A 32 10.53 0.99 6.74
N PHE A 33 9.81 1.78 5.94
CA PHE A 33 8.55 2.36 6.36
C PHE A 33 7.54 1.29 6.80
N VAL A 34 7.41 0.21 6.01
CA VAL A 34 6.47 -0.89 6.31
C VAL A 34 6.88 -1.61 7.59
N GLU A 35 8.16 -1.94 7.73
CA GLU A 35 8.69 -2.59 8.93
C GLU A 35 8.47 -1.74 10.19
N GLU A 36 8.81 -0.44 10.13
CA GLU A 36 8.63 0.50 11.24
C GLU A 36 7.16 0.66 11.63
N LYS A 37 6.26 0.89 10.66
CA LYS A 37 4.83 1.10 10.92
C LYS A 37 4.11 -0.14 11.43
N THR A 38 4.61 -1.32 11.08
CA THR A 38 4.06 -2.59 11.55
C THR A 38 4.80 -3.16 12.76
N ARG A 39 5.77 -2.41 13.32
CA ARG A 39 6.62 -2.85 14.45
C ARG A 39 7.29 -4.20 14.20
N GLY A 40 7.79 -4.40 12.98
CA GLY A 40 8.44 -5.64 12.55
C GLY A 40 7.50 -6.80 12.23
N ARG A 41 6.18 -6.66 12.37
CA ARG A 41 5.23 -7.73 12.01
C ARG A 41 5.25 -8.05 10.52
N LEU A 42 5.44 -7.03 9.68
CA LEU A 42 5.51 -7.19 8.22
C LEU A 42 6.87 -6.72 7.72
N ILE A 43 7.66 -7.67 7.22
CA ILE A 43 8.97 -7.41 6.61
C ILE A 43 8.88 -7.76 5.13
N LEU A 44 9.16 -6.78 4.27
CA LEU A 44 9.14 -6.98 2.82
C LEU A 44 10.54 -7.33 2.32
N GLY A 45 10.69 -8.52 1.74
CA GLY A 45 11.87 -8.88 0.98
C GLY A 45 11.93 -8.13 -0.35
N ALA A 46 13.14 -7.90 -0.87
CA ALA A 46 13.35 -7.16 -2.12
C ALA A 46 12.54 -7.72 -3.30
N GLY A 47 12.53 -9.05 -3.48
CA GLY A 47 11.77 -9.68 -4.57
C GLY A 47 10.27 -9.40 -4.50
N SER A 48 9.67 -9.51 -3.31
CA SER A 48 8.25 -9.25 -3.08
C SER A 48 7.90 -7.77 -3.30
N LEU A 49 8.75 -6.86 -2.81
CA LEU A 49 8.54 -5.42 -3.00
C LEU A 49 8.59 -5.04 -4.47
N TYR A 50 9.64 -5.41 -5.20
CA TYR A 50 9.79 -4.97 -6.59
C TYR A 50 8.74 -5.60 -7.51
N GLY A 51 8.28 -6.83 -7.21
CA GLY A 51 7.12 -7.41 -7.87
C GLY A 51 5.84 -6.61 -7.63
N ALA A 52 5.61 -6.15 -6.40
CA ALA A 52 4.47 -5.31 -6.06
C ALA A 52 4.56 -3.92 -6.71
N ILE A 53 5.73 -3.26 -6.64
CA ILE A 53 5.97 -1.96 -7.30
C ILE A 53 5.66 -2.03 -8.79
N LYS A 54 6.22 -3.03 -9.49
CA LYS A 54 5.97 -3.25 -10.92
C LYS A 54 4.47 -3.39 -11.22
N THR A 55 3.76 -4.18 -10.42
CA THR A 55 2.30 -4.37 -10.58
C THR A 55 1.53 -3.06 -10.36
N LEU A 56 1.94 -2.24 -9.40
CA LEU A 56 1.28 -0.96 -9.09
C LEU A 56 1.57 0.11 -10.15
N GLU A 57 2.77 0.11 -10.73
CA GLU A 57 3.12 0.95 -11.89
C GLU A 57 2.31 0.55 -13.13
N GLU A 58 2.22 -0.75 -13.45
CA GLU A 58 1.41 -1.26 -14.57
C GLU A 58 -0.08 -0.88 -14.43
N ARG A 59 -0.57 -0.73 -13.19
CA ARG A 59 -1.93 -0.25 -12.89
C ARG A 59 -2.06 1.28 -12.84
N ASN A 60 -0.97 2.03 -13.02
CA ASN A 60 -0.91 3.48 -12.88
C ASN A 60 -1.34 4.01 -11.49
N TRP A 61 -1.19 3.18 -10.44
CA TRP A 61 -1.47 3.60 -9.06
C TRP A 61 -0.28 4.33 -8.44
N ILE A 62 0.91 4.04 -8.94
CA ILE A 62 2.15 4.74 -8.60
C ILE A 62 2.89 5.09 -9.89
N LYS A 63 3.79 6.07 -9.81
CA LYS A 63 4.66 6.44 -10.92
C LYS A 63 6.09 6.69 -10.42
N PRO A 64 7.10 6.45 -11.26
CA PRO A 64 8.46 6.86 -10.94
C PRO A 64 8.55 8.39 -10.91
N VAL A 65 9.38 8.91 -10.01
CA VAL A 65 9.85 10.30 -10.05
C VAL A 65 11.14 10.29 -10.86
N ASP A 66 11.15 11.02 -11.97
CA ASP A 66 12.35 11.22 -12.77
C ASP A 66 13.05 12.48 -12.28
N ASP A 67 14.26 12.31 -11.75
CA ASP A 67 15.13 13.41 -11.32
C ASP A 67 16.25 13.69 -12.34
N GLY A 68 16.24 13.02 -13.51
CA GLY A 68 17.26 13.17 -14.54
C GLY A 68 18.65 12.68 -14.15
N SER A 69 18.82 12.07 -12.95
CA SER A 69 20.13 11.73 -12.40
C SER A 69 20.62 10.31 -12.75
N GLY A 70 19.76 9.49 -13.39
CA GLY A 70 20.06 8.10 -13.72
C GLY A 70 20.21 7.16 -12.52
N ARG A 71 19.93 7.63 -11.28
CA ARG A 71 20.00 6.82 -10.06
C ARG A 71 18.66 6.17 -9.72
N LYS A 72 18.67 5.32 -8.67
CA LYS A 72 17.52 4.52 -8.19
C LYS A 72 16.24 5.34 -8.21
N LYS A 73 15.26 4.94 -9.03
CA LYS A 73 13.98 5.63 -9.17
C LYS A 73 13.27 5.70 -7.81
N GLU A 74 12.91 6.91 -7.39
CA GLU A 74 11.86 7.09 -6.39
C GLU A 74 10.51 6.83 -7.04
N TYR A 75 9.52 6.50 -6.22
CA TYR A 75 8.15 6.35 -6.65
C TYR A 75 7.27 7.31 -5.86
N VAL A 76 6.12 7.68 -6.43
CA VAL A 76 5.08 8.46 -5.77
C VAL A 76 3.70 7.95 -6.18
N VAL A 77 2.73 7.98 -5.27
CA VAL A 77 1.35 7.60 -5.54
C VAL A 77 0.70 8.58 -6.53
N THR A 78 -0.08 8.07 -7.48
CA THR A 78 -0.85 8.89 -8.43
C THR A 78 -2.19 9.34 -7.82
N GLY A 79 -2.98 10.16 -8.55
CA GLY A 79 -4.34 10.47 -8.13
C GLY A 79 -5.22 9.22 -7.99
N ILE A 80 -5.17 8.33 -8.99
CA ILE A 80 -5.88 7.05 -8.98
C ILE A 80 -5.43 6.20 -7.78
N GLY A 81 -4.12 6.10 -7.52
CA GLY A 81 -3.61 5.35 -6.38
C GLY A 81 -4.10 5.86 -5.02
N LYS A 82 -4.29 7.19 -4.88
CA LYS A 82 -4.88 7.79 -3.67
C LYS A 82 -6.35 7.41 -3.51
N GLU A 83 -7.14 7.50 -4.58
CA GLU A 83 -8.56 7.10 -4.55
C GLU A 83 -8.72 5.63 -4.13
N ILE A 84 -7.83 4.76 -4.63
CA ILE A 84 -7.80 3.34 -4.26
C ILE A 84 -7.45 3.15 -2.77
N ALA A 85 -6.42 3.86 -2.27
CA ALA A 85 -6.05 3.79 -0.85
C ALA A 85 -7.16 4.34 0.07
N GLU A 86 -7.83 5.42 -0.33
CA GLU A 86 -8.96 6.00 0.41
C GLU A 86 -10.18 5.07 0.43
N THR A 87 -10.45 4.38 -0.67
CA THR A 87 -11.52 3.37 -0.75
C THR A 87 -11.23 2.21 0.19
N GLU A 88 -9.99 1.71 0.22
CA GLU A 88 -9.58 0.65 1.14
C GLU A 88 -9.68 1.10 2.60
N LEU A 89 -9.29 2.35 2.92
CA LEU A 89 -9.45 2.90 4.26
C LEU A 89 -10.92 2.91 4.70
N LYS A 90 -11.86 3.30 3.83
CA LYS A 90 -13.30 3.28 4.13
C LYS A 90 -13.76 1.84 4.43
N ARG A 91 -13.37 0.88 3.58
CA ARG A 91 -13.70 -0.54 3.75
C ARG A 91 -13.16 -1.11 5.07
N LEU A 92 -11.92 -0.78 5.43
CA LEU A 92 -11.30 -1.24 6.69
C LEU A 92 -12.01 -0.65 7.92
N LYS A 93 -12.45 0.61 7.87
CA LYS A 93 -13.23 1.23 8.95
C LYS A 93 -14.58 0.56 9.14
N GLU A 94 -15.30 0.31 8.05
CA GLU A 94 -16.58 -0.41 8.08
C GLU A 94 -16.40 -1.82 8.66
N LEU A 95 -15.38 -2.55 8.20
CA LEU A 95 -15.06 -3.88 8.72
C LEU A 95 -14.73 -3.87 10.21
N SER A 96 -13.94 -2.88 10.68
CA SER A 96 -13.62 -2.73 12.11
C SER A 96 -14.88 -2.47 12.92
N SER A 97 -15.75 -1.56 12.46
CA SER A 97 -17.01 -1.22 13.13
C SER A 97 -17.92 -2.44 13.29
N ILE A 98 -18.10 -3.23 12.22
CA ILE A 98 -18.92 -4.45 12.26
C ILE A 98 -18.29 -5.49 13.22
N ALA A 99 -16.96 -5.62 13.19
CA ALA A 99 -16.27 -6.55 14.08
C ALA A 99 -16.38 -6.13 15.55
N GLU A 100 -16.27 -4.84 15.84
CA GLU A 100 -16.45 -4.26 17.17
C GLU A 100 -17.87 -4.48 17.71
N GLU A 101 -18.91 -4.27 16.89
CA GLU A 101 -20.31 -4.56 17.27
C GLU A 101 -20.49 -6.03 17.67
N ILE A 102 -19.99 -6.95 16.84
CA ILE A 102 -20.19 -8.40 17.05
C ILE A 102 -19.33 -8.95 18.19
N ILE A 103 -18.05 -8.55 18.25
CA ILE A 103 -17.09 -9.06 19.25
C ILE A 103 -17.27 -8.36 20.59
N GLY A 104 -17.57 -7.06 20.58
CA GLY A 104 -17.79 -6.24 21.76
C GLY A 104 -19.07 -6.59 22.52
N GLY A 105 -19.97 -7.36 21.90
CA GLY A 105 -21.18 -7.87 22.54
C GLY A 105 -22.26 -6.80 22.73
N GLU A 106 -22.20 -5.69 21.99
CA GLU A 106 -23.26 -4.68 22.00
C GLU A 106 -24.45 -5.21 21.20
N ARG A 107 -25.37 -5.88 21.90
CA ARG A 107 -26.69 -6.27 21.41
C ARG A 107 -27.77 -5.93 22.43
#